data_AF-A0A5K1HQV8-F1
#
_entry.id   AF-A0A5K1HQV8-F1
#
_cell.length_a   1.000
_cell.length_b   1.000
_cell.length_c   1.000
_cell.angle_alpha   90.00
_cell.angle_beta   90.00
_cell.angle_gamma   90.00
#
_symmetry.space_group_name_H-M   'P 1'
#
loop_
_entity.id
_entity.type
_entity.pdbx_description
1 polymer ?
#
loop_
_entity_poly.entity_id
_entity_poly.type
_entity_poly.pdbx_seq_one_letter_code
_entity_poly.pdbx_strand_id
1 'polypeptide(L)'
;YCSAKQYKYCRIDGNNTLEERDKSVRTFYDDPDYSIFLLSTKAGGLGLNLVAADRVIIYDIDWNPQNDLQATDRAYRIGQTRDVLVYRLITEYSIEERMLEFQ
;
A
#
# COMPACT_ATOMS: atom_id res chain seq x y z
N TYR A 1 -10.41 -6.70 -10.49
CA TYR A 1 -10.90 -5.40 -10.99
C TYR A 1 -9.90 -4.72 -11.92
N CYS A 2 -8.68 -4.39 -11.46
CA CYS A 2 -7.67 -3.68 -12.28
C CYS A 2 -7.43 -4.32 -13.65
N SER A 3 -7.25 -5.66 -13.69
CA SER A 3 -7.10 -6.40 -14.95
C SER A 3 -8.31 -6.28 -15.88
N ALA A 4 -9.54 -6.40 -15.35
CA ALA A 4 -10.77 -6.29 -16.14
C ALA A 4 -10.99 -4.87 -16.71
N LYS A 5 -10.49 -3.84 -16.01
CA LYS A 5 -10.50 -2.44 -16.47
C LYS A 5 -9.25 -2.04 -17.25
N GLN A 6 -8.34 -2.97 -17.49
CA GLN A 6 -7.07 -2.75 -18.21
C GLN A 6 -6.18 -1.67 -17.58
N TYR A 7 -6.27 -1.47 -16.26
CA TYR A 7 -5.30 -0.64 -15.54
C TYR A 7 -3.99 -1.40 -15.40
N LYS A 8 -2.86 -0.74 -15.64
CA LYS A 8 -1.55 -1.28 -15.30
C LYS A 8 -1.33 -1.13 -13.80
N TYR A 9 -0.84 -2.20 -13.17
CA TYR A 9 -0.60 -2.21 -11.72
C TYR A 9 0.58 -3.13 -11.38
N CYS A 10 1.25 -2.79 -10.28
CA CYS A 10 2.23 -3.65 -9.64
C CYS A 10 1.57 -4.37 -8.44
N ARG A 11 2.08 -5.55 -8.08
CA ARG A 11 1.59 -6.32 -6.94
C ARG A 11 2.75 -6.98 -6.22
N ILE A 12 2.80 -6.85 -4.89
CA ILE A 12 3.68 -7.64 -4.02
C ILE A 12 2.85 -8.36 -2.97
N ASP A 13 3.04 -9.68 -2.91
CA ASP A 13 2.54 -10.53 -1.85
C ASP A 13 3.60 -11.54 -1.36
N GLY A 14 3.16 -12.50 -0.54
CA GLY A 14 4.03 -13.49 0.09
C GLY A 14 4.68 -14.48 -0.89
N ASN A 15 4.18 -14.58 -2.12
CA ASN A 15 4.70 -15.52 -3.12
C ASN A 15 5.78 -14.91 -4.02
N ASN A 16 5.97 -13.59 -3.99
CA ASN A 16 6.98 -12.94 -4.83
C ASN A 16 8.40 -13.16 -4.33
N THR A 17 9.32 -13.43 -5.25
CA THR A 17 10.76 -13.48 -4.95
C THR A 17 11.31 -12.08 -4.68
N LEU A 18 12.50 -11.99 -4.08
CA LEU A 18 13.17 -10.69 -3.85
C LEU A 18 13.38 -9.91 -5.16
N GLU A 19 13.79 -10.60 -6.22
CA GLU A 19 14.04 -9.98 -7.54
C GLU A 19 12.75 -9.42 -8.17
N GLU A 20 11.64 -10.17 -8.08
CA GLU A 20 10.33 -9.72 -8.57
C GLU A 20 9.82 -8.49 -7.81
N ARG A 21 10.10 -8.41 -6.50
CA ARG A 21 9.76 -7.27 -5.66
C ARG A 21 10.52 -6.03 -6.09
N ASP A 22 11.84 -6.13 -6.24
CA ASP A 22 12.68 -5.02 -6.68
C ASP A 22 12.28 -4.52 -8.07
N LYS A 23 12.01 -5.44 -9.00
CA LYS A 23 11.51 -5.10 -10.33
C LYS A 23 10.17 -4.37 -10.27
N SER A 24 9.25 -4.80 -9.41
CA SER A 24 7.94 -4.16 -9.24
C SER A 24 8.04 -2.75 -8.67
N VAL A 25 8.92 -2.54 -7.67
CA VAL A 25 9.18 -1.21 -7.10
C VAL A 25 9.78 -0.28 -8.15
N ARG A 26 10.77 -0.74 -8.92
CA ARG A 26 11.36 0.05 -10.00
C ARG A 26 10.33 0.40 -11.08
N THR A 27 9.54 -0.57 -11.52
CA THR A 27 8.49 -0.35 -12.53
C THR A 27 7.51 0.73 -12.07
N PHE A 28 7.10 0.70 -10.80
CA PHE A 28 6.22 1.72 -10.23
C PHE A 28 6.85 3.12 -10.15
N TYR A 29 8.18 3.20 -10.01
CA TYR A 29 8.90 4.46 -9.98
C TYR A 29 9.14 5.04 -11.38
N ASP A 30 9.48 4.17 -12.35
CA ASP A 30 9.99 4.57 -13.66
C ASP A 30 8.90 4.70 -14.73
N ASP A 31 7.79 3.94 -14.62
CA ASP A 31 6.72 3.93 -15.62
C ASP A 31 5.44 4.60 -15.07
N PRO A 32 5.10 5.82 -15.53
CA PRO A 32 3.92 6.55 -15.10
C PRO A 32 2.59 5.84 -15.39
N ASP A 33 2.55 4.89 -16.33
CA ASP A 33 1.33 4.14 -16.61
C ASP A 33 0.99 3.17 -15.46
N TYR A 34 1.98 2.75 -14.65
CA TYR A 34 1.79 1.91 -13.46
C TYR A 34 1.44 2.77 -12.24
N SER A 35 0.25 3.37 -12.25
CA SER A 35 -0.21 4.25 -11.16
C SER A 35 -0.75 3.52 -9.92
N ILE A 36 -0.90 2.19 -9.97
CA ILE A 36 -1.49 1.39 -8.89
C ILE A 36 -0.48 0.37 -8.36
N PHE A 37 -0.26 0.37 -7.05
CA PHE A 37 0.53 -0.66 -6.36
C PHE A 37 -0.33 -1.41 -5.34
N LEU A 38 -0.48 -2.72 -5.54
CA LEU A 38 -1.19 -3.60 -4.62
C LEU A 38 -0.21 -4.24 -3.63
N LEU A 39 -0.45 -4.01 -2.35
CA LEU A 39 0.36 -4.55 -1.26
C LEU A 39 -0.54 -5.29 -0.29
N SER A 40 -0.06 -6.41 0.25
CA SER A 40 -0.63 -6.94 1.50
C SER A 40 0.11 -6.32 2.69
N THR A 41 -0.63 -5.94 3.73
CA THR A 41 -0.11 -5.26 4.92
C THR A 41 1.05 -6.05 5.55
N LYS A 42 0.91 -7.39 5.61
CA LYS A 42 1.91 -8.32 6.15
C LYS A 42 3.08 -8.63 5.22
N ALA A 43 2.92 -8.67 3.89
CA ALA A 43 4.05 -8.99 3.00
C ALA A 43 5.07 -7.85 2.88
N GLY A 44 4.76 -6.65 3.35
CA GLY A 44 5.69 -5.53 3.26
C GLY A 44 6.53 -5.25 4.53
N GLY A 45 6.57 -6.17 5.49
CA GLY A 45 7.49 -6.11 6.64
C GLY A 45 8.99 -6.11 6.26
N LEU A 46 9.32 -6.10 4.95
CA LEU A 46 10.67 -6.06 4.40
C LEU A 46 11.24 -4.65 4.16
N GLY A 47 10.52 -3.58 4.53
CA GLY A 47 11.08 -2.22 4.47
C GLY A 47 11.12 -1.59 3.07
N LEU A 48 10.15 -1.93 2.21
CA LEU A 48 9.99 -1.36 0.86
C LEU A 48 9.92 0.17 0.89
N ASN A 49 10.49 0.81 -0.15
CA ASN A 49 10.45 2.25 -0.35
C ASN A 49 9.53 2.59 -1.53
N LEU A 50 8.43 3.28 -1.27
CA LEU A 50 7.39 3.61 -2.24
C LEU A 50 7.15 5.13 -2.31
N VAL A 51 8.23 5.91 -2.25
CA VAL A 51 8.21 7.38 -2.39
C VAL A 51 7.54 7.87 -3.70
N ALA A 52 7.43 7.03 -4.73
CA ALA A 52 6.64 7.36 -5.92
C ALA A 52 5.12 7.45 -5.65
N ALA A 53 4.61 6.94 -4.52
CA ALA A 53 3.20 7.03 -4.16
C ALA A 53 2.91 8.24 -3.27
N ASP A 54 1.88 9.01 -3.61
CA ASP A 54 1.34 10.13 -2.83
C ASP A 54 -0.09 9.85 -2.31
N ARG A 55 -0.65 8.70 -2.66
CA ARG A 55 -1.98 8.26 -2.23
C ARG A 55 -1.87 6.87 -1.65
N VAL A 56 -2.29 6.70 -0.40
CA VAL A 56 -2.34 5.41 0.29
C VAL A 56 -3.80 5.12 0.60
N ILE A 57 -4.29 3.95 0.20
CA ILE A 57 -5.64 3.48 0.51
C ILE A 57 -5.51 2.22 1.36
N ILE A 58 -5.89 2.31 2.63
CA ILE A 58 -6.01 1.18 3.54
C ILE A 58 -7.39 0.57 3.30
N TYR A 59 -7.40 -0.61 2.67
CA TYR A 59 -8.63 -1.30 2.30
C TYR A 59 -9.26 -2.01 3.49
N ASP A 60 -8.45 -2.73 4.27
CA ASP A 60 -8.85 -3.41 5.50
C ASP A 60 -7.91 -2.97 6.63
N ILE A 61 -8.45 -2.74 7.83
CA ILE A 61 -7.70 -2.33 9.01
C ILE A 61 -7.05 -3.57 9.67
N ASP A 62 -5.75 -3.50 9.99
CA ASP A 62 -5.11 -4.55 10.79
C ASP A 62 -5.40 -4.34 12.28
N TRP A 63 -5.58 -5.42 13.03
CA TRP A 63 -5.80 -5.37 14.49
C TRP A 63 -4.67 -4.65 15.23
N ASN A 64 -3.45 -4.73 14.72
CA ASN A 64 -2.32 -3.97 15.24
C ASN A 64 -2.15 -2.67 14.44
N PRO A 65 -2.43 -1.48 15.03
CA PRO A 65 -2.34 -0.20 14.31
C PRO A 65 -0.92 0.09 13.79
N GLN A 66 0.11 -0.49 14.42
CA GLN A 66 1.50 -0.35 13.98
C GLN A 66 1.74 -0.91 12.57
N ASN A 67 0.98 -1.94 12.16
CA ASN A 67 1.09 -2.52 10.83
C ASN A 67 0.62 -1.55 9.75
N ASP A 68 -0.46 -0.82 10.02
CA ASP A 68 -1.01 0.19 9.10
C ASP A 68 -0.13 1.45 9.04
N LEU A 69 0.41 1.88 10.19
CA LEU A 69 1.41 2.94 10.25
C LEU A 69 2.64 2.58 9.43
N GLN A 70 3.18 1.37 9.61
CA GLN A 70 4.32 0.90 8.83
C GLN A 70 4.01 0.81 7.33
N ALA A 71 2.79 0.41 6.95
CA ALA A 71 2.38 0.39 5.55
C ALA A 71 2.35 1.80 4.95
N THR A 72 1.86 2.79 5.71
CA THR A 72 1.80 4.20 5.33
C THR A 72 3.21 4.81 5.21
N ASP A 73 4.10 4.50 6.15
CA ASP A 73 5.49 4.99 6.18
C ASP A 73 6.33 4.54 4.97
N ARG A 74 5.86 3.57 4.17
CA ARG A 74 6.52 3.20 2.91
C ARG A 74 6.38 4.29 1.86
N ALA A 75 5.26 5.01 1.86
CA ALA A 75 4.99 6.14 0.97
C ALA A 75 5.37 7.47 1.63
N TYR A 76 5.03 7.63 2.92
CA TYR A 76 5.45 8.76 3.75
C TYR A 76 6.87 8.53 4.27
N ARG A 77 7.86 8.72 3.38
CA ARG A 77 9.27 8.43 3.66
C ARG A 77 10.20 9.55 3.23
N ILE A 78 11.40 9.57 3.79
CA ILE A 78 12.48 10.48 3.37
C ILE A 78 12.71 10.33 1.86
N GLY A 79 12.62 11.45 1.13
CA GLY A 79 12.69 11.51 -0.32
C GLY A 79 11.35 11.86 -0.99
N GLN A 80 10.23 11.79 -0.26
CA GLN A 80 8.95 12.28 -0.73
C GLN A 80 8.91 13.80 -0.78
N THR A 81 8.44 14.35 -1.89
CA THR A 81 8.32 15.79 -2.12
C THR A 81 6.86 16.25 -2.24
N ARG A 82 5.91 15.31 -2.33
CA ARG A 82 4.48 15.58 -2.46
C ARG A 82 3.72 15.23 -1.17
N ASP A 83 2.61 15.89 -0.94
CA ASP A 83 1.72 15.57 0.17
C ASP A 83 1.13 14.16 0.02
N VAL A 84 1.37 13.32 1.02
CA VAL A 84 0.85 11.95 1.08
C VAL A 84 -0.51 11.97 1.75
N LEU A 85 -1.56 11.62 1.01
CA LEU A 85 -2.91 11.47 1.56
C LEU A 85 -3.20 10.00 1.84
N VAL A 86 -3.69 9.74 3.05
CA VAL A 86 -4.04 8.40 3.52
C VAL A 86 -5.55 8.30 3.68
N TYR A 87 -6.16 7.40 2.94
CA TYR A 87 -7.58 7.08 3.03
C TYR A 87 -7.72 5.72 3.72
N ARG A 88 -8.57 5.66 4.73
CA ARG A 88 -8.95 4.41 5.40
C ARG A 88 -10.41 4.13 5.06
N LEU A 89 -10.66 3.00 4.43
CA LEU A 89 -12.02 2.55 4.13
C LEU A 89 -12.56 1.86 5.38
N ILE A 90 -13.77 2.26 5.81
CA ILE A 90 -14.43 1.72 6.98
C ILE A 90 -15.89 1.49 6.62
N THR A 91 -16.35 0.27 6.83
CA THR A 91 -17.76 -0.06 6.66
C THR A 91 -18.53 0.27 7.93
N GLU A 92 -19.60 1.07 7.83
CA GLU A 92 -20.49 1.38 8.95
C GLU A 92 -21.17 0.11 9.50
N TYR A 93 -21.42 0.07 10.80
CA TYR A 93 -22.05 -1.05 11.50
C TYR A 93 -21.30 -2.38 11.37
N SER A 94 -19.98 -2.32 11.20
CA SER A 94 -19.13 -3.49 11.03
C SER A 94 -18.14 -3.69 12.19
N ILE A 95 -17.40 -4.79 12.14
CA ILE A 95 -16.30 -5.03 13.07
C ILE A 95 -15.19 -3.98 12.88
N GLU A 96 -14.99 -3.46 11.67
CA GLU A 96 -13.95 -2.47 11.35
C GLU A 96 -14.19 -1.15 12.10
N GLU A 97 -15.44 -0.73 12.21
CA GLU A 97 -15.83 0.46 12.98
C GLU A 97 -15.47 0.28 14.45
N ARG A 98 -15.78 -0.88 15.04
CA ARG A 98 -15.40 -1.18 16.43
C ARG A 98 -13.89 -1.26 16.61
N MET A 99 -13.16 -1.83 15.63
CA MET A 99 -11.70 -1.88 15.68
C MET A 99 -11.09 -0.48 15.71
N LEU A 100 -11.63 0.46 14.94
CA LEU A 100 -11.18 1.86 14.96
C LEU A 100 -11.40 2.51 16.33
N GLU A 101 -12.51 2.22 17.03
CA GLU A 101 -12.76 2.76 18.38
C GLU A 101 -11.74 2.28 19.42
N PHE A 102 -11.12 1.12 19.21
CA PHE A 102 -10.13 0.53 20.11
C PHE A 102 -8.67 0.85 19.74
N GLN A 103 -8.43 1.55 18.63
CA GLN A 103 -7.10 1.97 18.16
C GLN A 103 -6.82 3.43 18.50
#